data_AF-C7NS20-F1
#
_entry.id   AF-C7NS20-F1
#
_cell.length_a   1.000
_cell.length_b   1.000
_cell.length_c   1.000
_cell.angle_alpha   90.00
_cell.angle_beta   90.00
_cell.angle_gamma   90.00
#
_symmetry.space_group_name_H-M   'P 1'
#
loop_
_entity.id
_entity.type
_entity.pdbx_description
1 polymer ?
#
loop_
_entity_poly.entity_id
_entity_poly.type
_entity_poly.pdbx_seq_one_letter_code
_entity_poly.pdbx_strand_id
1 'polypeptide(L)'
;MPELSITERQQDRLDAVRREVEAAYVETYGETRPQDAIEYLLDTYTPPEERAVVAAYEEVATATYPTLQHVASEVDAVPGSGIEAAEMRGRLLAALGPETLAERLRAADTETEEDEVSAADDSASAGEFDADSPPETPGGPRIDEDSPATTGDPSQGDAGTDTDGADETDKTDADETDKMDGADETTAGSVDSDGSNDGDESASESQAESTPTSPLASVNKLLDDHSEKWRKGEGDAPYEVDLPDGTTKSARTKDDVRQLLFRHY
;
A
#
# COMPACT_ATOMS: atom_id res chain seq x y z
N MET A 1 1.62 31.68 3.38
CA MET A 1 1.84 30.35 2.77
C MET A 1 1.89 30.56 1.27
N PRO A 2 2.74 29.82 0.53
CA PRO A 2 2.68 29.85 -0.93
C PRO A 2 1.30 29.42 -1.42
N GLU A 3 0.77 30.11 -2.43
CA GLU A 3 -0.51 29.77 -3.06
C GLU A 3 -0.25 28.95 -4.32
N LEU A 4 -0.92 27.79 -4.43
CA LEU A 4 -0.86 26.91 -5.59
C LEU A 4 -2.21 26.97 -6.32
N SER A 5 -2.21 27.36 -7.60
CA SER A 5 -3.40 27.32 -8.42
C SER A 5 -3.58 25.93 -9.03
N ILE A 6 -4.75 25.32 -8.83
CA ILE A 6 -5.13 24.04 -9.45
C ILE A 6 -6.23 24.26 -10.49
N THR A 7 -6.29 23.37 -11.47
CA THR A 7 -7.37 23.34 -12.47
C THR A 7 -8.68 22.80 -11.88
N GLU A 8 -9.82 23.15 -12.47
CA GLU A 8 -11.14 22.63 -12.06
C GLU A 8 -11.17 21.09 -12.06
N ARG A 9 -10.62 20.45 -13.09
CA ARG A 9 -10.51 18.99 -13.16
C ARG A 9 -9.69 18.39 -11.99
N GLN A 10 -8.64 19.08 -11.56
CA GLN A 10 -7.86 18.65 -10.39
C GLN A 10 -8.64 18.85 -9.11
N GLN A 11 -9.40 19.95 -9.01
CA GLN A 11 -10.29 20.20 -7.88
C GLN A 11 -11.37 19.12 -7.77
N ASP A 12 -12.05 18.79 -8.87
CA ASP A 12 -13.04 17.71 -8.91
C ASP A 12 -12.46 16.37 -8.46
N ARG A 13 -11.23 16.06 -8.92
CA ARG A 13 -10.55 14.82 -8.53
C ARG A 13 -10.15 14.82 -7.05
N LEU A 14 -9.70 15.96 -6.53
CA LEU A 14 -9.38 16.09 -5.11
C LEU A 14 -10.65 15.98 -4.25
N ASP A 15 -11.77 16.55 -4.70
CA ASP A 15 -13.07 16.42 -4.04
C ASP A 15 -13.60 14.99 -4.03
N ALA A 16 -13.33 14.22 -5.09
CA ALA A 16 -13.64 12.78 -5.11
C ALA A 16 -12.84 12.02 -4.04
N VAL A 17 -11.51 12.21 -4.01
CA VAL A 17 -10.64 11.57 -2.99
C VAL A 17 -11.06 11.97 -1.58
N ARG A 18 -11.37 13.25 -1.36
CA ARG A 18 -11.86 13.77 -0.07
C ARG A 18 -13.11 13.03 0.40
N ARG A 19 -14.11 12.84 -0.49
CA ARG A 19 -15.34 12.10 -0.16
C ARG A 19 -15.07 10.63 0.10
N GLU A 20 -14.14 10.00 -0.62
CA GLU A 20 -13.73 8.62 -0.37
C GLU A 20 -13.06 8.45 0.99
N VAL A 21 -12.13 9.35 1.34
CA VAL A 21 -11.46 9.37 2.65
C VAL A 21 -12.47 9.62 3.76
N GLU A 22 -13.39 10.56 3.58
CA GLU A 22 -14.47 10.83 4.51
C GLU A 22 -15.34 9.59 4.72
N ALA A 23 -15.81 8.96 3.64
CA ALA A 23 -16.63 7.75 3.74
C ALA A 23 -15.90 6.55 4.36
N ALA A 24 -14.58 6.44 4.16
CA ALA A 24 -13.80 5.31 4.64
C ALA A 24 -13.38 5.44 6.11
N TYR A 25 -13.05 6.65 6.56
CA TYR A 25 -12.40 6.87 7.86
C TYR A 25 -13.15 7.80 8.80
N VAL A 26 -14.13 8.54 8.30
CA VAL A 26 -14.83 9.56 9.08
C VAL A 26 -16.26 9.10 9.33
N GLU A 27 -16.60 8.96 10.61
CA GLU A 27 -17.95 8.58 11.04
C GLU A 27 -18.94 9.75 10.86
N THR A 28 -20.23 9.49 11.11
CA THR A 28 -21.43 10.29 10.77
C THR A 28 -21.38 11.82 10.99
N TYR A 29 -20.43 12.35 11.76
CA TYR A 29 -20.36 13.77 12.11
C TYR A 29 -19.00 14.44 11.82
N GLY A 30 -18.04 13.74 11.22
CA GLY A 30 -16.81 14.39 10.79
C GLY A 30 -16.86 14.79 9.31
N GLU A 31 -16.09 15.80 8.95
CA GLU A 31 -15.87 16.22 7.56
C GLU A 31 -14.38 16.17 7.26
N THR A 32 -14.03 15.83 6.02
CA THR A 32 -12.63 15.87 5.57
C THR A 32 -12.37 17.18 4.84
N ARG A 33 -11.28 17.88 5.18
CA ARG A 33 -10.89 19.11 4.47
C ARG A 33 -10.10 18.77 3.21
N PRO A 34 -10.04 19.69 2.22
CA PRO A 34 -9.20 19.49 1.04
C PRO A 34 -7.73 19.25 1.36
N GLN A 35 -7.21 19.86 2.43
CA GLN A 35 -5.84 19.65 2.90
C GLN A 35 -5.61 18.21 3.36
N ASP A 36 -6.56 17.62 4.08
CA ASP A 36 -6.45 16.24 4.58
C ASP A 36 -6.43 15.23 3.42
N ALA A 37 -7.18 15.50 2.34
CA ALA A 37 -7.12 14.70 1.12
C ALA A 37 -5.76 14.81 0.41
N ILE A 38 -5.12 15.99 0.43
CA ILE A 38 -3.76 16.17 -0.11
C ILE A 38 -2.75 15.41 0.76
N GLU A 39 -2.82 15.54 2.08
CA GLU A 39 -1.94 14.81 3.01
C GLU A 39 -2.08 13.30 2.82
N TYR A 40 -3.31 12.80 2.67
CA TYR A 40 -3.55 11.39 2.35
C TYR A 40 -2.88 10.96 1.04
N LEU A 41 -2.98 11.79 -0.02
CA LEU A 41 -2.32 11.50 -1.30
C LEU A 41 -0.79 11.53 -1.20
N LEU A 42 -0.22 12.36 -0.33
CA LEU A 42 1.22 12.43 -0.10
C LEU A 42 1.71 11.24 0.72
N ASP A 43 0.97 10.83 1.74
CA ASP A 43 1.30 9.67 2.58
C ASP A 43 1.18 8.35 1.81
N THR A 44 0.20 8.27 0.89
CA THR A 44 0.00 7.10 0.01
C THR A 44 0.82 7.15 -1.28
N TYR A 45 1.60 8.21 -1.51
CA TYR A 45 2.41 8.32 -2.72
C TYR A 45 3.56 7.32 -2.69
N THR A 46 3.49 6.33 -3.56
CA THR A 46 4.65 5.47 -3.87
C THR A 46 5.42 6.07 -5.05
N PRO A 47 6.74 6.35 -4.92
CA PRO A 47 7.59 6.76 -6.03
C PRO A 47 7.51 5.79 -7.22
N PRO A 48 7.70 6.25 -8.46
CA PRO A 48 7.63 5.37 -9.63
C PRO A 48 8.69 4.26 -9.62
N GLU A 49 9.87 4.53 -9.06
CA GLU A 49 10.94 3.55 -8.92
C GLU A 49 10.53 2.42 -7.97
N GLU A 50 9.93 2.75 -6.82
CA GLU A 50 9.40 1.76 -5.89
C GLU A 50 8.18 1.01 -6.45
N ARG A 51 7.32 1.69 -7.23
CA ARG A 51 6.21 1.04 -7.94
C ARG A 51 6.68 0.02 -8.95
N ALA A 52 7.80 0.28 -9.64
CA ALA A 52 8.37 -0.67 -10.60
C ALA A 52 8.82 -1.95 -9.89
N VAL A 53 9.40 -1.83 -8.69
CA VAL A 53 9.77 -2.97 -7.86
C VAL A 53 8.54 -3.79 -7.45
N VAL A 54 7.47 -3.14 -6.96
CA VAL A 54 6.23 -3.83 -6.59
C VAL A 54 5.59 -4.53 -7.80
N ALA A 55 5.53 -3.85 -8.95
CA ALA A 55 5.02 -4.43 -10.19
C ALA A 55 5.86 -5.62 -10.65
N ALA A 56 7.19 -5.56 -10.51
CA ALA A 56 8.08 -6.67 -10.82
C ALA A 56 7.79 -7.89 -9.93
N TYR A 57 7.55 -7.69 -8.63
CA TYR A 57 7.14 -8.79 -7.74
C TYR A 57 5.78 -9.40 -8.14
N GLU A 58 4.82 -8.58 -8.56
CA GLU A 58 3.51 -9.05 -9.03
C GLU A 58 3.62 -9.87 -10.33
N GLU A 59 4.41 -9.40 -11.28
CA GLU A 59 4.69 -10.10 -12.54
C GLU A 59 5.37 -11.45 -12.29
N VAL A 60 6.37 -11.49 -11.41
CA VAL A 60 7.02 -12.75 -11.00
C VAL A 60 6.03 -13.69 -10.29
N ALA A 61 5.15 -13.16 -9.44
CA ALA A 61 4.16 -13.95 -8.71
C ALA A 61 3.09 -14.58 -9.62
N THR A 62 2.76 -13.90 -10.71
CA THR A 62 1.73 -14.33 -11.67
C THR A 62 2.30 -15.12 -12.86
N ALA A 63 3.61 -15.05 -13.10
CA ALA A 63 4.28 -15.75 -14.19
C ALA A 63 3.98 -17.26 -14.21
N THR A 64 3.73 -17.78 -15.41
CA THR A 64 3.37 -19.19 -15.59
C THR A 64 4.58 -20.10 -15.39
N TYR A 65 4.34 -21.37 -15.05
CA TYR A 65 5.40 -22.34 -14.83
C TYR A 65 6.27 -22.60 -16.09
N PRO A 66 5.72 -22.72 -17.32
CA PRO A 66 6.52 -22.79 -18.54
C PRO A 66 7.46 -21.59 -18.72
N THR A 67 6.97 -20.36 -18.52
CA THR A 67 7.78 -19.14 -18.61
C THR A 67 8.92 -19.14 -17.58
N LEU A 68 8.62 -19.58 -16.35
CA LEU A 68 9.64 -19.73 -15.29
C LEU A 68 10.70 -20.79 -15.63
N GLN A 69 10.29 -21.92 -16.24
CA GLN A 69 11.23 -22.96 -16.66
C GLN A 69 12.19 -22.48 -17.75
N HIS A 70 11.68 -21.72 -18.72
CA HIS A 70 12.49 -21.15 -19.78
C HIS A 70 13.61 -20.27 -19.17
N VAL A 71 13.23 -19.31 -18.32
CA VAL A 71 14.20 -18.44 -17.64
C VAL A 71 15.13 -19.23 -16.71
N ALA A 72 14.64 -20.25 -16.01
CA ALA A 72 15.46 -21.10 -15.15
C ALA A 72 16.49 -21.91 -15.95
N SER A 73 16.20 -22.31 -17.19
CA SER A 73 17.15 -23.03 -18.03
C SER A 73 18.38 -22.21 -18.42
N GLU A 74 18.26 -20.88 -18.41
CA GLU A 74 19.36 -19.95 -18.68
C GLU A 74 20.17 -19.59 -17.42
N VAL A 75 19.66 -19.92 -16.23
CA VAL A 75 20.26 -19.55 -14.94
C VAL A 75 20.81 -20.80 -14.26
N ASP A 76 22.13 -20.98 -14.30
CA ASP A 76 22.83 -22.15 -13.74
C ASP A 76 22.52 -22.41 -12.25
N ALA A 77 22.22 -21.35 -11.50
CA ALA A 77 21.88 -21.42 -10.08
C ALA A 77 20.50 -22.05 -9.78
N VAL A 78 19.63 -22.20 -10.79
CA VAL A 78 18.25 -22.70 -10.60
C VAL A 78 18.02 -23.96 -11.45
N PRO A 79 17.64 -25.09 -10.84
CA PRO A 79 17.25 -26.27 -11.62
C PRO A 79 16.04 -25.95 -12.50
N GLY A 80 16.19 -26.08 -13.83
CA GLY A 80 15.10 -25.85 -14.78
C GLY A 80 13.93 -26.85 -14.69
N SER A 81 14.05 -27.91 -13.89
CA SER A 81 12.98 -28.88 -13.64
C SER A 81 13.09 -29.55 -12.27
N GLY A 82 11.99 -30.19 -11.82
CA GLY A 82 11.96 -30.97 -10.58
C GLY A 82 11.75 -30.17 -9.30
N ILE A 83 11.48 -28.87 -9.41
CA ILE A 83 11.10 -27.99 -8.31
C ILE A 83 9.74 -27.35 -8.59
N GLU A 84 9.00 -27.04 -7.54
CA GLU A 84 7.69 -26.39 -7.67
C GLU A 84 7.84 -24.93 -8.14
N ALA A 85 6.79 -24.39 -8.77
CA ALA A 85 6.80 -23.01 -9.30
C ALA A 85 7.16 -21.96 -8.24
N ALA A 86 6.65 -22.11 -7.01
CA ALA A 86 6.95 -21.19 -5.92
C ALA A 86 8.43 -21.23 -5.51
N GLU A 87 9.02 -22.43 -5.45
CA GLU A 87 10.45 -22.61 -5.15
C GLU A 87 11.33 -22.04 -6.28
N MET A 88 10.93 -22.25 -7.54
CA MET A 88 11.61 -21.70 -8.71
C MET A 88 11.61 -20.17 -8.71
N ARG A 89 10.45 -19.55 -8.45
CA ARG A 89 10.32 -18.08 -8.28
C ARG A 89 11.25 -17.57 -7.19
N GLY A 90 11.25 -18.21 -6.02
CA GLY A 90 12.11 -17.82 -4.90
C GLY A 90 13.61 -17.88 -5.24
N ARG A 91 14.05 -18.96 -5.90
CA ARG A 91 15.46 -19.09 -6.31
C ARG A 91 15.85 -18.11 -7.42
N LEU A 92 14.99 -17.88 -8.40
CA LEU A 92 15.22 -16.90 -9.45
C LEU A 92 15.27 -15.47 -8.89
N LEU A 93 14.39 -15.13 -7.95
CA LEU A 93 14.42 -13.84 -7.24
C LEU A 93 15.73 -13.65 -6.47
N ALA A 94 16.22 -14.70 -5.81
CA ALA A 94 17.49 -14.63 -5.09
C ALA A 94 18.70 -14.50 -6.02
N ALA A 95 18.65 -15.13 -7.21
CA ALA A 95 19.78 -15.14 -8.15
C ALA A 95 19.86 -13.88 -9.03
N LEU A 96 18.72 -13.36 -9.51
CA LEU A 96 18.64 -12.27 -10.48
C LEU A 96 18.09 -10.96 -9.90
N GLY A 97 17.37 -11.02 -8.77
CA GLY A 97 16.59 -9.89 -8.27
C GLY A 97 15.23 -9.72 -8.98
N PRO A 98 14.31 -8.91 -8.42
CA PRO A 98 12.94 -8.78 -8.92
C PRO A 98 12.88 -8.12 -10.30
N GLU A 99 13.66 -7.06 -10.54
CA GLU A 99 13.60 -6.27 -11.78
C GLU A 99 14.10 -7.07 -12.99
N THR A 100 15.30 -7.66 -12.89
CA THR A 100 15.89 -8.46 -13.98
C THR A 100 15.08 -9.72 -14.24
N LEU A 101 14.52 -10.35 -13.20
CA LEU A 101 13.66 -11.50 -13.39
C LEU A 101 12.36 -11.13 -14.11
N ALA A 102 11.69 -10.05 -13.71
CA ALA A 102 10.47 -9.58 -14.37
C ALA A 102 10.74 -9.23 -15.85
N GLU A 103 11.86 -8.57 -16.14
CA GLU A 103 12.26 -8.26 -17.53
C GLU A 103 12.45 -9.53 -18.37
N ARG A 104 13.12 -10.56 -17.83
CA ARG A 104 13.31 -11.84 -18.54
C ARG A 104 12.03 -12.62 -18.70
N LEU A 105 11.15 -12.60 -17.71
CA LEU A 105 9.85 -13.25 -17.81
C LEU A 105 9.00 -12.61 -18.90
N ARG A 106 8.99 -11.28 -19.01
CA ARG A 106 8.31 -10.57 -20.09
C ARG A 106 8.85 -10.95 -21.47
N ALA A 107 10.17 -11.07 -21.61
CA ALA A 107 10.79 -11.51 -22.86
C ALA A 107 10.40 -12.96 -23.22
N ALA A 108 10.47 -13.88 -22.24
CA ALA A 108 10.12 -15.28 -22.46
C ALA A 108 8.63 -15.50 -22.76
N ASP A 109 7.75 -14.69 -22.17
CA ASP A 109 6.31 -14.73 -22.45
C ASP A 109 6.01 -14.29 -23.88
N THR A 110 6.68 -13.23 -24.36
CA THR A 110 6.55 -12.80 -25.76
C THR A 110 7.04 -13.87 -26.74
N GLU A 111 8.13 -14.57 -26.45
CA GLU A 111 8.66 -15.64 -27.32
C GLU A 111 7.75 -16.88 -27.38
N THR A 112 6.97 -17.13 -26.32
CA THR A 112 6.03 -18.27 -26.27
C THR A 112 4.77 -18.01 -27.09
N GLU A 113 4.27 -16.77 -27.11
CA GLU A 113 3.09 -16.36 -27.88
C GLU A 113 3.34 -16.41 -29.41
N GLU A 114 4.58 -16.22 -29.89
CA GLU A 114 4.91 -16.25 -31.32
C GLU A 114 4.84 -17.67 -31.91
N ASP A 115 5.07 -18.70 -31.09
CA ASP A 115 4.99 -20.11 -31.47
C ASP A 115 3.51 -20.59 -31.53
N GLU A 116 2.65 -20.08 -30.64
CA GLU A 116 1.21 -20.44 -30.64
C GLU A 116 0.40 -19.76 -31.76
N VAL A 117 0.78 -18.58 -32.24
CA VAL A 117 0.13 -17.96 -33.43
C VAL A 117 0.53 -18.62 -34.75
N SER A 118 1.60 -19.41 -34.78
CA SER A 118 2.01 -20.18 -35.96
C SER A 118 1.25 -21.51 -36.13
N ALA A 119 0.54 -21.97 -35.09
CA ALA A 119 -0.24 -23.22 -35.13
C ALA A 119 -1.72 -23.02 -35.47
N ALA A 120 -2.21 -21.78 -35.59
CA ALA A 120 -3.62 -21.47 -35.87
C ALA A 120 -3.90 -20.95 -37.30
N ASP A 121 -2.89 -20.77 -38.16
CA ASP A 121 -3.04 -20.29 -39.55
C ASP A 121 -2.84 -21.41 -40.59
N ASP A 122 -3.45 -22.58 -40.39
CA ASP A 122 -3.62 -23.58 -41.47
C ASP A 122 -5.04 -24.15 -41.45
N SER A 123 -6.04 -23.27 -41.56
CA SER A 123 -7.40 -23.69 -41.93
C SER A 123 -8.24 -22.57 -42.55
N ALA A 124 -7.70 -21.87 -43.53
CA ALA A 124 -8.49 -21.08 -44.48
C ALA A 124 -8.28 -21.61 -45.91
N SER A 125 -8.79 -22.82 -46.15
CA SER A 125 -8.82 -23.42 -47.49
C SER A 125 -9.92 -22.77 -48.34
N ALA A 126 -9.47 -21.98 -49.32
CA ALA A 126 -10.00 -21.76 -50.67
C ALA A 126 -11.53 -21.83 -50.90
N GLY A 127 -12.14 -20.65 -51.03
CA GLY A 127 -13.40 -20.43 -51.75
C GLY A 127 -13.21 -19.36 -52.81
N GLU A 128 -12.79 -19.77 -54.00
CA GLU A 128 -12.58 -18.96 -55.20
C GLU A 128 -13.93 -18.42 -55.70
N PHE A 129 -14.13 -17.10 -55.75
CA PHE A 129 -15.19 -16.50 -56.57
C PHE A 129 -14.73 -15.18 -57.19
N ASP A 130 -14.41 -15.33 -58.47
CA ASP A 130 -14.31 -14.42 -59.61
C ASP A 130 -14.53 -12.90 -59.39
N ALA A 131 -13.52 -12.15 -59.81
CA ALA A 131 -13.57 -10.72 -60.04
C ALA A 131 -14.08 -10.42 -61.45
N ASP A 132 -15.11 -9.59 -61.58
CA ASP A 132 -15.31 -8.78 -62.79
C ASP A 132 -15.66 -7.33 -62.43
N SER A 133 -14.99 -6.43 -63.14
CA SER A 133 -14.77 -4.98 -62.92
C SER A 133 -15.81 -4.11 -63.70
N PRO A 134 -15.69 -2.77 -63.83
CA PRO A 134 -15.49 -1.69 -62.84
C PRO A 134 -16.42 -0.44 -63.16
N PRO A 135 -16.02 0.87 -63.13
CA PRO A 135 -16.83 1.95 -62.50
C PRO A 135 -17.29 3.10 -63.42
N GLU A 136 -18.29 3.90 -63.04
CA GLU A 136 -18.59 5.20 -63.67
C GLU A 136 -19.06 6.24 -62.64
N THR A 137 -18.36 7.38 -62.58
CA THR A 137 -18.80 8.68 -62.05
C THR A 137 -19.32 9.53 -63.24
N PRO A 138 -19.74 10.82 -63.15
CA PRO A 138 -20.28 11.67 -62.06
C PRO A 138 -21.59 12.41 -62.49
N GLY A 139 -22.25 13.17 -61.60
CA GLY A 139 -23.28 14.14 -62.02
C GLY A 139 -24.05 14.84 -60.90
N GLY A 140 -23.69 16.10 -60.58
CA GLY A 140 -24.66 17.08 -60.06
C GLY A 140 -25.54 17.64 -61.21
N PRO A 141 -26.35 18.72 -61.04
CA PRO A 141 -26.33 19.68 -59.93
C PRO A 141 -27.70 20.37 -59.53
N ARG A 142 -27.63 21.25 -58.50
CA ARG A 142 -28.36 22.55 -58.27
C ARG A 142 -29.67 22.63 -57.45
N ILE A 143 -29.66 23.67 -56.57
CA ILE A 143 -30.70 24.65 -56.13
C ILE A 143 -31.93 24.09 -55.37
N ASP A 144 -32.54 24.74 -54.36
CA ASP A 144 -32.76 26.17 -54.10
C ASP A 144 -33.14 26.42 -52.61
N GLU A 145 -33.25 27.69 -52.25
CA GLU A 145 -33.59 28.32 -50.97
C GLU A 145 -34.91 27.83 -50.33
N ASP A 146 -35.00 27.82 -48.99
CA ASP A 146 -35.95 28.67 -48.24
C ASP A 146 -35.79 28.47 -46.71
N SER A 147 -35.69 29.58 -45.98
CA SER A 147 -35.85 29.67 -44.54
C SER A 147 -37.03 30.62 -44.28
N PRO A 148 -37.98 30.25 -43.41
CA PRO A 148 -38.33 31.21 -42.36
C PRO A 148 -38.76 30.59 -41.00
N ALA A 149 -38.24 31.23 -39.95
CA ALA A 149 -38.80 31.66 -38.65
C ALA A 149 -40.12 31.10 -38.05
N THR A 150 -40.18 31.24 -36.70
CA THR A 150 -41.35 31.39 -35.79
C THR A 150 -41.87 30.08 -35.17
N THR A 151 -42.20 29.90 -33.87
CA THR A 151 -42.51 30.72 -32.67
C THR A 151 -42.35 29.73 -31.48
N GLY A 152 -41.70 29.99 -30.34
CA GLY A 152 -42.17 30.81 -29.21
C GLY A 152 -43.12 30.03 -28.26
N ASP A 153 -42.69 29.71 -27.04
CA ASP A 153 -43.29 30.18 -25.77
C ASP A 153 -42.73 29.42 -24.52
N PRO A 154 -42.20 30.12 -23.50
CA PRO A 154 -41.81 29.58 -22.20
C PRO A 154 -42.88 29.82 -21.12
N SER A 155 -43.33 28.76 -20.45
CA SER A 155 -44.30 28.86 -19.36
C SER A 155 -43.61 29.12 -18.00
N GLN A 156 -43.95 30.27 -17.43
CA GLN A 156 -43.64 30.79 -16.09
C GLN A 156 -44.35 30.01 -14.95
N GLY A 157 -43.78 30.08 -13.74
CA GLY A 157 -44.48 29.76 -12.50
C GLY A 157 -43.68 30.19 -11.26
N ASP A 158 -43.87 31.44 -10.83
CA ASP A 158 -43.47 31.97 -9.52
C ASP A 158 -44.62 31.77 -8.52
N ALA A 159 -44.32 31.34 -7.29
CA ALA A 159 -45.17 31.58 -6.12
C ALA A 159 -44.37 31.37 -4.83
N GLY A 160 -44.10 32.47 -4.13
CA GLY A 160 -43.72 32.45 -2.71
C GLY A 160 -44.91 32.21 -1.79
N THR A 161 -44.65 31.62 -0.63
CA THR A 161 -45.50 31.73 0.57
C THR A 161 -44.62 31.65 1.82
N ASP A 162 -44.51 32.78 2.54
CA ASP A 162 -44.22 32.83 3.97
C ASP A 162 -45.42 32.29 4.76
N THR A 163 -45.23 31.41 5.76
CA THR A 163 -45.99 31.44 7.03
C THR A 163 -45.41 30.51 8.12
N ASP A 164 -45.31 31.05 9.34
CA ASP A 164 -45.41 30.47 10.72
C ASP A 164 -44.83 29.07 11.02
N GLY A 165 -44.04 28.83 12.06
CA GLY A 165 -44.14 29.33 13.43
C GLY A 165 -44.75 28.26 14.36
N ALA A 166 -43.95 27.62 15.23
CA ALA A 166 -44.31 27.03 16.55
C ALA A 166 -43.24 26.03 17.07
N ASP A 167 -42.34 26.53 17.93
CA ASP A 167 -42.26 26.30 19.39
C ASP A 167 -42.67 24.95 20.03
N GLU A 168 -41.94 24.65 21.14
CA GLU A 168 -42.19 23.67 22.23
C GLU A 168 -41.95 22.18 21.90
N THR A 169 -41.36 21.31 22.74
CA THR A 169 -40.93 21.25 24.15
C THR A 169 -40.09 19.97 24.29
N ASP A 170 -38.95 19.97 24.97
CA ASP A 170 -38.75 19.55 26.38
C ASP A 170 -39.07 18.06 26.70
N LYS A 171 -38.29 17.50 27.65
CA LYS A 171 -38.39 16.21 28.40
C LYS A 171 -37.23 15.23 28.08
N THR A 172 -36.13 15.20 28.85
CA THR A 172 -35.89 14.54 30.17
C THR A 172 -36.04 13.02 30.18
N ASP A 173 -34.93 12.29 30.38
CA ASP A 173 -34.69 11.21 31.39
C ASP A 173 -33.28 10.61 31.12
N ALA A 174 -32.28 10.79 32.00
CA ALA A 174 -31.93 9.93 33.15
C ALA A 174 -31.57 8.48 32.71
N ASP A 175 -30.27 8.15 32.68
CA ASP A 175 -29.52 7.47 33.75
C ASP A 175 -29.97 6.01 33.94
N GLU A 176 -29.13 5.06 33.55
CA GLU A 176 -28.81 3.91 34.40
C GLU A 176 -27.38 3.42 34.09
N THR A 177 -26.53 3.52 35.09
CA THR A 177 -25.34 2.70 35.29
C THR A 177 -25.73 1.25 35.55
N ASP A 178 -25.10 0.30 34.87
CA ASP A 178 -24.99 -1.06 35.42
C ASP A 178 -23.59 -1.64 35.24
N LYS A 179 -23.06 -2.15 36.36
CA LYS A 179 -21.78 -2.82 36.55
C LYS A 179 -22.11 -4.23 37.05
N MET A 180 -21.63 -5.26 36.38
CA MET A 180 -21.36 -6.60 36.93
C MET A 180 -20.35 -7.30 35.98
N ASP A 181 -19.13 -7.62 36.45
CA ASP A 181 -18.72 -8.91 37.08
C ASP A 181 -18.38 -9.95 35.98
N GLY A 182 -17.24 -10.63 35.87
CA GLY A 182 -16.29 -11.13 36.87
C GLY A 182 -16.24 -12.68 36.76
N ALA A 183 -15.26 -13.25 36.03
CA ALA A 183 -14.78 -14.66 36.07
C ALA A 183 -13.73 -14.85 34.95
N ASP A 184 -12.42 -14.97 35.19
CA ASP A 184 -11.66 -16.08 35.80
C ASP A 184 -12.09 -17.47 35.28
N GLU A 185 -11.26 -18.09 34.43
CA GLU A 185 -10.97 -19.52 34.51
C GLU A 185 -9.55 -19.80 33.97
N THR A 186 -8.80 -20.46 34.85
CA THR A 186 -7.46 -21.00 34.68
C THR A 186 -7.44 -22.21 33.75
N THR A 187 -6.42 -22.34 32.90
CA THR A 187 -5.95 -23.66 32.46
C THR A 187 -4.43 -23.71 32.43
N ALA A 188 -3.90 -24.50 33.36
CA ALA A 188 -2.51 -24.91 33.43
C ALA A 188 -2.37 -26.25 32.68
N GLY A 189 -1.36 -26.34 31.82
CA GLY A 189 -0.99 -27.57 31.10
C GLY A 189 0.50 -27.60 30.85
N SER A 190 1.23 -28.05 31.87
CA SER A 190 2.67 -28.31 31.89
C SER A 190 3.04 -29.49 30.98
N VAL A 191 4.04 -29.33 30.12
CA VAL A 191 4.93 -30.44 29.70
C VAL A 191 6.38 -29.93 29.64
N ASP A 192 7.19 -30.43 30.58
CA ASP A 192 8.64 -30.41 30.52
C ASP A 192 9.13 -31.29 29.36
N SER A 193 10.16 -30.84 28.65
CA SER A 193 11.13 -31.72 28.00
C SER A 193 12.50 -31.04 27.98
N ASP A 194 13.30 -31.52 28.91
CA ASP A 194 14.73 -31.32 29.10
C ASP A 194 15.53 -31.94 27.94
N GLY A 195 16.64 -31.30 27.55
CA GLY A 195 17.52 -31.79 26.49
C GLY A 195 18.66 -30.82 26.16
N SER A 196 19.68 -30.82 27.02
CA SER A 196 20.93 -30.08 26.89
C SER A 196 21.68 -30.31 25.56
N ASN A 197 22.33 -29.27 25.03
CA ASN A 197 23.62 -29.43 24.36
C ASN A 197 24.53 -28.21 24.56
N ASP A 198 25.64 -28.48 25.24
CA ASP A 198 26.82 -27.65 25.46
C ASP A 198 27.53 -27.20 24.17
N GLY A 199 28.19 -26.05 24.29
CA GLY A 199 29.48 -25.73 23.66
C GLY A 199 29.45 -25.28 22.20
N ASP A 200 29.90 -24.05 21.91
CA ASP A 200 31.26 -23.84 21.39
C ASP A 200 31.48 -22.36 21.01
N GLU A 201 32.72 -21.95 21.20
CA GLU A 201 33.31 -20.63 21.05
C GLU A 201 33.46 -20.13 19.59
N SER A 202 33.29 -18.82 19.38
CA SER A 202 34.27 -17.94 18.70
C SER A 202 33.62 -16.76 17.96
N ALA A 203 34.21 -15.60 18.19
CA ALA A 203 33.92 -14.35 17.52
C ALA A 203 34.23 -14.42 16.02
N SER A 204 33.37 -13.82 15.21
CA SER A 204 33.79 -13.17 13.97
C SER A 204 32.87 -11.99 13.69
N GLU A 205 33.48 -10.82 13.64
CA GLU A 205 32.86 -9.55 13.34
C GLU A 205 32.42 -9.55 11.87
N SER A 206 31.17 -9.23 11.59
CA SER A 206 30.69 -8.95 10.23
C SER A 206 29.69 -7.81 10.31
N GLN A 207 30.15 -6.68 9.80
CA GLN A 207 29.51 -5.38 9.73
C GLN A 207 28.54 -5.34 8.54
N ALA A 208 27.33 -4.83 8.80
CA ALA A 208 26.25 -4.46 7.86
C ALA A 208 25.57 -5.64 7.14
N GLU A 209 24.24 -5.78 7.16
CA GLU A 209 23.26 -4.83 6.61
C GLU A 209 22.00 -4.70 7.50
N SER A 210 21.49 -3.48 7.56
CA SER A 210 20.39 -3.08 8.45
C SER A 210 19.04 -3.53 7.87
N THR A 211 18.44 -4.56 8.45
CA THR A 211 16.97 -4.67 8.42
C THR A 211 16.39 -3.47 9.19
N PRO A 212 15.20 -2.94 8.83
CA PRO A 212 14.56 -1.87 9.61
C PRO A 212 14.33 -2.40 11.01
N THR A 213 15.23 -1.99 11.90
CA THR A 213 15.38 -2.44 13.26
C THR A 213 14.05 -2.24 13.95
N SER A 214 13.42 -3.34 14.38
CA SER A 214 12.23 -3.31 15.22
C SER A 214 12.40 -2.23 16.30
N PRO A 215 11.34 -1.52 16.70
CA PRO A 215 11.44 -0.42 17.67
C PRO A 215 12.29 -0.80 18.90
N LEU A 216 12.23 -2.07 19.33
CA LEU A 216 13.06 -2.66 20.39
C LEU A 216 14.58 -2.64 20.14
N ALA A 217 15.05 -2.79 18.90
CA ALA A 217 16.47 -2.75 18.56
C ALA A 217 17.02 -1.32 18.57
N SER A 218 16.27 -0.33 18.05
CA SER A 218 16.60 1.09 18.21
C SER A 218 16.59 1.52 19.69
N VAL A 219 15.65 0.96 20.45
CA VAL A 219 15.45 1.15 21.90
C VAL A 219 16.56 0.53 22.75
N ASN A 220 17.16 -0.58 22.30
CA ASN A 220 18.36 -1.15 22.93
C ASN A 220 19.64 -0.41 22.53
N LYS A 221 19.73 0.05 21.29
CA LYS A 221 20.85 0.86 20.81
C LYS A 221 21.01 2.17 21.60
N LEU A 222 19.92 2.86 21.92
CA LEU A 222 19.97 4.08 22.73
C LEU A 222 20.47 3.85 24.17
N LEU A 223 20.18 2.70 24.77
CA LEU A 223 20.72 2.34 26.08
C LEU A 223 22.22 2.01 26.01
N ASP A 224 22.65 1.39 24.91
CA ASP A 224 24.04 1.00 24.67
C ASP A 224 24.93 2.23 24.39
N ASP A 225 24.46 3.12 23.50
CA ASP A 225 25.12 4.38 23.14
C ASP A 225 25.34 5.29 24.36
N HIS A 226 24.43 5.24 25.34
CA HIS A 226 24.51 6.04 26.56
C HIS A 226 24.87 5.21 27.82
N SER A 227 25.49 4.04 27.65
CA SER A 227 25.90 3.15 28.76
C SER A 227 26.84 3.81 29.78
N GLU A 228 27.53 4.89 29.40
CA GLU A 228 28.35 5.71 30.31
C GLU A 228 27.54 6.67 31.21
N LYS A 229 26.26 6.90 30.90
CA LYS A 229 25.37 7.85 31.60
C LYS A 229 24.39 7.19 32.55
N TRP A 230 24.28 5.87 32.53
CA TRP A 230 23.42 5.14 33.45
C TRP A 230 24.15 3.91 33.98
N ARG A 231 23.90 3.58 35.23
CA ARG A 231 24.48 2.42 35.89
C ARG A 231 23.41 1.64 36.63
N LYS A 232 23.67 0.35 36.82
CA LYS A 232 22.84 -0.48 37.70
C LYS A 232 23.08 -0.01 39.13
N GLY A 233 22.02 0.47 39.79
CA GLY A 233 22.06 0.93 41.17
C GLY A 233 22.25 -0.25 42.13
N GLU A 234 23.04 -0.04 43.18
CA GLU A 234 23.20 -0.98 44.30
C GLU A 234 22.24 -0.65 45.47
N GLY A 235 21.38 0.37 45.29
CA GLY A 235 20.44 0.87 46.29
C GLY A 235 18.98 0.41 46.10
N ASP A 236 18.04 1.20 46.62
CA ASP A 236 16.59 0.92 46.62
C ASP A 236 15.96 0.83 45.21
N ALA A 237 16.62 1.43 44.21
CA ALA A 237 16.23 1.33 42.81
C ALA A 237 17.34 0.63 42.00
N PRO A 238 16.98 -0.31 41.10
CA PRO A 238 17.94 -1.12 40.37
C PRO A 238 18.74 -0.35 39.30
N TYR A 239 18.35 0.88 38.95
CA TYR A 239 19.03 1.68 37.94
C TYR A 239 19.13 3.16 38.34
N GLU A 240 20.21 3.83 37.97
CA GLU A 240 20.45 5.25 38.20
C GLU A 240 21.03 5.91 36.94
N VAL A 241 20.61 7.16 36.65
CA VAL A 241 21.00 7.92 35.45
C VAL A 241 21.60 9.26 35.84
N ASP A 242 22.73 9.61 35.25
CA ASP A 242 23.41 10.89 35.40
C ASP A 242 22.88 11.89 34.36
N LEU A 243 22.11 12.87 34.85
CA LEU A 243 21.55 13.94 34.02
C LEU A 243 22.66 14.94 33.63
N PRO A 244 22.51 15.65 32.49
CA PRO A 244 23.45 16.69 32.08
C PRO A 244 23.49 17.87 33.06
N ASP A 245 22.46 18.00 33.90
CA ASP A 245 22.38 18.97 35.00
C ASP A 245 23.28 18.60 36.21
N GLY A 246 24.02 17.48 36.12
CA GLY A 246 24.94 16.99 37.15
C GLY A 246 24.26 16.28 38.33
N THR A 247 22.96 15.95 38.20
CA THR A 247 22.18 15.23 39.21
C THR A 247 21.95 13.79 38.82
N THR A 248 21.86 12.90 39.81
CA THR A 248 21.59 11.47 39.60
C THR A 248 20.12 11.16 39.88
N LYS A 249 19.43 10.49 38.96
CA LYS A 249 18.03 10.09 39.12
C LYS A 249 17.86 8.58 39.10
N SER A 250 17.10 8.05 40.07
CA SER A 250 16.81 6.62 40.21
C SER A 250 15.65 6.17 39.32
N ALA A 251 15.76 4.98 38.74
CA ALA A 251 14.81 4.36 37.84
C ALA A 251 14.54 2.89 38.24
N ARG A 252 13.31 2.44 38.09
CA ARG A 252 12.90 1.07 38.44
C ARG A 252 13.04 0.10 37.27
N THR A 253 12.87 0.60 36.05
CA THR A 253 13.02 -0.19 34.82
C THR A 253 13.99 0.45 33.84
N LYS A 254 14.50 -0.35 32.90
CA LYS A 254 15.32 0.16 31.79
C LYS A 254 14.54 1.10 30.86
N ASP A 255 13.21 1.01 30.85
CA ASP A 255 12.36 1.95 30.11
C ASP A 255 12.37 3.35 30.74
N ASP A 256 12.28 3.41 32.07
CA ASP A 256 12.40 4.67 32.82
C ASP A 256 13.77 5.32 32.61
N VAL A 257 14.85 4.52 32.60
CA VAL A 257 16.21 4.99 32.26
C VAL A 257 16.23 5.63 30.88
N ARG A 258 15.60 4.99 29.90
CA ARG A 258 15.54 5.47 28.52
C ARG A 258 14.74 6.77 28.40
N GLN A 259 13.61 6.87 29.08
CA GLN A 259 12.81 8.10 29.09
C GLN A 259 13.59 9.26 29.70
N LEU A 260 14.43 9.00 30.70
CA LEU A 260 15.32 10.01 31.28
C LEU A 260 16.44 10.40 30.33
N LEU A 261 17.03 9.45 29.62
CA LEU A 261 18.03 9.75 28.59
C LEU A 261 17.41 10.58 27.45
N PHE A 262 16.29 10.12 26.88
CA PHE A 262 15.61 10.80 25.77
C PHE A 262 15.12 12.22 26.11
N ARG A 263 14.77 12.49 27.38
CA ARG A 263 14.32 13.82 27.80
C ARG A 263 15.47 14.80 27.99
N HIS A 264 16.68 14.30 28.23
CA HIS A 264 17.81 15.12 28.66
C HIS A 264 19.00 15.10 27.68
N TYR A 265 19.04 14.18 26.73
CA TYR A 265 20.06 14.02 25.69
C TYR A 265 19.41 13.77 24.33
#